data_AF-A0A9D2B197-F1
#
_entry.id   AF-A0A9D2B197-F1
#
_cell.length_a   1.000
_cell.length_b   1.000
_cell.length_c   1.000
_cell.angle_alpha   90.00
_cell.angle_beta   90.00
_cell.angle_gamma   90.00
#
_symmetry.space_group_name_H-M   'P 1'
#
loop_
_entity.id
_entity.type
_entity.pdbx_description
1 polymer ?
#
loop_
_entity_poly.entity_id
_entity_poly.type
_entity_poly.pdbx_seq_one_letter_code
_entity_poly.pdbx_strand_id
1 'polypeptide(L)'
;MAELFSYINQLSPAGLLLHAAFLLFGLLVVFYLLPSKSKSSKRTNNGKRGSKASNTYSKSNAAAKPTRAEKAAAKAAAQAEEEVAAKAKAAAAYNAAIKKRSWLRPFGRKKQPVIIPSRPTDPNKLNETLDFLNPNPEPQSKDFKHPKANDSYRELIKPGAAMSEAIPDLDDLDRIFSVMLKAGAITGKTHLVTNYEHLYLEKLRLWFGSRCYIYCQVSVGSAVQINADVSDLNMPQRRTFAQKCNNMSFDFMLIDRATDRIVCAIELDDPTHQRIERKLRDRRLDKVCKEANIPIFHITNVYQKPDLSRIRF
;
A
#
# COMPACT_ATOMS: atom_id res chain seq x y z
N MET A 1 -35.34 20.92 -5.43
CA MET A 1 -35.98 21.88 -4.50
C MET A 1 -37.32 21.35 -3.98
N ALA A 2 -38.25 20.90 -4.83
CA ALA A 2 -39.55 20.37 -4.40
C ALA A 2 -39.47 19.19 -3.41
N GLU A 3 -38.60 18.20 -3.67
CA GLU A 3 -38.36 17.05 -2.79
C GLU A 3 -37.83 17.45 -1.40
N LEU A 4 -37.02 18.51 -1.32
CA LEU A 4 -36.45 19.00 -0.07
C LEU A 4 -37.50 19.68 0.80
N PHE A 5 -38.40 20.47 0.20
CA PHE A 5 -39.50 21.10 0.92
C PHE A 5 -40.52 20.06 1.42
N SER A 6 -40.78 19.02 0.63
CA SER A 6 -41.63 17.90 1.05
C SER A 6 -41.06 17.19 2.28
N TYR A 7 -39.76 16.89 2.26
CA TYR A 7 -39.07 16.27 3.39
C TYR A 7 -39.07 17.15 4.66
N ILE A 8 -38.79 18.45 4.51
CA ILE A 8 -38.76 19.38 5.65
C ILE A 8 -40.15 19.50 6.30
N ASN A 9 -41.22 19.49 5.51
CA ASN A 9 -42.59 19.56 6.01
C ASN A 9 -43.07 18.27 6.68
N GLN A 10 -42.36 17.14 6.52
CA GLN A 10 -42.65 15.87 7.20
C GLN A 10 -41.93 15.72 8.55
N LEU A 11 -41.01 16.64 8.89
CA LEU A 11 -40.27 16.57 10.15
C LEU A 11 -41.11 17.10 11.32
N SER A 12 -41.04 16.41 12.45
CA SER A 12 -41.57 16.93 13.70
C SER A 12 -40.77 18.16 14.17
N PRO A 13 -41.32 19.02 15.05
CA PRO A 13 -40.60 20.18 15.59
C PRO A 13 -39.25 19.80 16.24
N ALA A 14 -39.18 18.63 16.89
CA ALA A 14 -37.94 18.11 17.45
C ALA A 14 -36.94 17.67 16.35
N GLY A 15 -37.44 17.07 15.27
CA GLY A 15 -36.62 16.70 14.10
C GLY A 15 -36.00 17.92 13.41
N LEU A 16 -36.74 19.02 13.35
CA LEU A 16 -36.27 20.31 12.83
C LEU A 16 -35.15 20.91 13.68
N LEU A 17 -35.31 20.90 15.01
CA LEU A 17 -34.27 21.34 15.95
C LEU A 17 -32.99 20.50 15.83
N LEU A 18 -33.12 19.18 15.69
CA LEU A 18 -31.97 18.29 15.54
C LEU A 18 -31.20 18.60 14.23
N HIS A 19 -31.91 18.79 13.11
CA HIS A 19 -31.28 19.14 11.83
C HIS A 19 -30.59 20.52 11.88
N ALA A 20 -31.22 21.51 12.52
CA ALA A 20 -30.60 22.82 12.72
C ALA A 20 -29.32 22.72 13.57
N ALA A 21 -29.32 21.89 14.62
CA ALA A 21 -28.14 21.64 15.44
C ALA A 21 -27.00 20.98 14.65
N PHE A 22 -27.31 20.01 13.78
CA PHE A 22 -26.32 19.38 12.90
C PHE A 22 -25.70 20.36 11.89
N LEU A 23 -26.51 21.26 11.31
CA LEU A 23 -26.01 22.30 10.40
C LEU A 23 -25.09 23.30 11.11
N LEU A 24 -25.46 23.74 12.32
CA LEU A 24 -24.64 24.62 13.14
C LEU A 24 -23.32 23.97 13.56
N PHE A 25 -23.37 22.67 13.93
CA PHE A 25 -22.17 21.91 14.26
C PHE A 25 -21.24 21.75 13.04
N GLY A 26 -21.80 21.46 11.86
CA GLY A 26 -21.03 21.39 10.62
C GLY A 26 -20.34 22.70 10.28
N LEU A 27 -21.03 23.84 10.42
CA LEU A 27 -20.44 25.17 10.23
C LEU A 27 -19.31 25.46 11.23
N LEU A 28 -19.48 25.10 12.50
CA LEU A 28 -18.45 25.26 13.53
C LEU A 28 -17.19 24.45 13.22
N VAL A 29 -17.34 23.20 12.77
CA VAL A 29 -16.22 22.34 12.36
C VAL A 29 -15.47 22.93 11.17
N VAL A 30 -16.17 23.48 10.17
CA VAL A 30 -15.55 24.14 9.02
C VAL A 30 -14.74 25.36 9.46
N PHE A 31 -15.27 26.19 10.36
CA PHE A 31 -14.55 27.35 10.91
C PHE A 31 -13.32 26.95 11.75
N TYR A 32 -13.38 25.81 12.44
CA TYR A 32 -12.27 25.34 13.27
C TYR A 32 -11.16 24.63 12.48
N LEU A 33 -11.49 24.03 11.33
CA LEU A 33 -10.54 23.30 10.48
C LEU A 33 -9.90 24.16 9.39
N LEU A 34 -10.37 25.38 9.15
CA LEU A 34 -9.72 26.30 8.22
C LEU A 34 -8.54 27.02 8.91
N PRO A 35 -7.30 26.80 8.48
CA PRO A 35 -6.15 27.46 9.07
C PRO A 35 -6.20 28.97 8.80
N SER A 36 -6.21 29.76 9.87
CA SER A 36 -6.00 31.20 9.86
C SER A 36 -4.71 31.53 9.08
N LYS A 37 -4.84 32.22 7.94
CA LYS A 37 -3.70 32.70 7.15
C LYS A 37 -2.92 33.74 7.98
N SER A 38 -1.88 33.28 8.67
CA SER A 38 -0.87 34.12 9.33
C SER A 38 -0.07 34.89 8.28
N LYS A 39 0.00 36.22 8.47
CA LYS A 39 0.71 37.17 7.59
C LYS A 39 2.21 36.90 7.60
N SER A 40 2.78 36.78 6.40
CA SER A 40 4.22 36.71 6.14
C SER A 40 4.91 38.01 6.55
N SER A 41 5.82 37.94 7.52
CA SER A 41 6.69 39.05 7.93
C SER A 41 8.06 38.89 7.29
N LYS A 42 8.41 39.81 6.38
CA LYS A 42 9.73 39.93 5.76
C LYS A 42 10.76 40.28 6.84
N ARG A 43 11.74 39.40 7.05
CA ARG A 43 12.89 39.66 7.91
C ARG A 43 14.03 40.24 7.06
N THR A 44 14.24 41.54 7.17
CA THR A 44 15.46 42.21 6.73
C THR A 44 16.58 41.88 7.72
N ASN A 45 17.74 41.50 7.20
CA ASN A 45 18.94 41.20 7.98
C ASN A 45 19.90 42.37 7.78
N ASN A 46 20.10 43.20 8.80
CA ASN A 46 21.16 44.20 8.80
C ASN A 46 21.90 44.11 10.15
N GLY A 47 23.21 43.91 10.07
CA GLY A 47 24.05 43.66 11.23
C GLY A 47 24.46 44.93 11.97
N LYS A 48 24.95 44.74 13.20
CA LYS A 48 26.26 45.22 13.68
C LYS A 48 26.36 45.08 15.21
N ARG A 49 27.44 44.43 15.63
CA ARG A 49 28.36 44.76 16.75
C ARG A 49 27.78 45.53 17.95
N GLY A 50 27.65 44.83 19.08
CA GLY A 50 28.65 44.83 20.16
C GLY A 50 28.96 46.13 20.93
N SER A 51 28.50 46.16 22.20
CA SER A 51 29.02 46.90 23.38
C SER A 51 28.78 48.42 23.41
N LYS A 52 28.48 49.12 24.52
CA LYS A 52 28.78 48.97 25.96
C LYS A 52 27.67 49.62 26.84
N ALA A 53 27.61 49.13 28.08
CA ALA A 53 27.23 49.73 29.38
C ALA A 53 26.37 51.01 29.44
N SER A 54 25.32 50.98 30.26
CA SER A 54 25.31 51.68 31.57
C SER A 54 24.03 51.40 32.35
N ASN A 55 24.17 51.48 33.67
CA ASN A 55 23.26 51.00 34.69
C ASN A 55 22.24 52.10 35.11
N THR A 56 21.20 51.64 35.80
CA THR A 56 20.37 52.31 36.82
C THR A 56 19.04 52.99 36.50
N TYR A 57 18.11 52.62 37.39
CA TYR A 57 16.95 53.31 37.96
C TYR A 57 15.53 52.87 37.57
N SER A 58 14.96 52.18 38.56
CA SER A 58 13.59 51.74 38.83
C SER A 58 12.45 52.62 38.32
N LYS A 59 11.35 51.97 37.92
CA LYS A 59 10.11 51.93 38.73
C LYS A 59 9.03 51.05 38.07
N SER A 60 8.40 50.25 38.93
CA SER A 60 7.03 49.70 38.87
C SER A 60 6.51 49.18 37.52
N ASN A 61 6.24 47.87 37.46
CA ASN A 61 4.95 47.42 36.93
C ASN A 61 4.55 46.08 37.55
N ALA A 62 3.32 46.06 38.04
CA ALA A 62 2.69 44.95 38.71
C ALA A 62 2.75 43.67 37.87
N ALA A 63 3.00 42.54 38.52
CA ALA A 63 2.91 41.22 37.92
C ALA A 63 1.48 41.00 37.39
N ALA A 64 1.28 41.21 36.08
CA ALA A 64 0.04 40.86 35.41
C ALA A 64 -0.13 39.34 35.51
N LYS A 65 -1.21 38.89 36.17
CA LYS A 65 -1.56 37.48 36.25
C LYS A 65 -1.78 36.96 34.83
N PRO A 66 -1.19 35.81 34.45
CA PRO A 66 -1.31 35.29 33.09
C PRO A 66 -2.79 35.05 32.76
N THR A 67 -3.17 35.50 31.57
CA THR A 67 -4.54 35.40 31.07
C THR A 67 -4.94 33.93 30.94
N ARG A 68 -6.25 33.65 30.96
CA ARG A 68 -6.78 32.29 30.83
C ARG A 68 -6.32 31.60 29.54
N ALA A 69 -6.10 32.38 28.48
CA ALA A 69 -5.60 31.89 27.19
C ALA A 69 -4.11 31.47 27.27
N GLU A 70 -3.26 32.27 27.93
CA GLU A 70 -1.84 31.95 28.10
C GLU A 70 -1.63 30.71 28.99
N LYS A 71 -2.45 30.56 30.04
CA LYS A 71 -2.45 29.35 30.88
C LYS A 71 -2.90 28.10 30.10
N ALA A 72 -3.87 28.24 29.20
CA ALA A 72 -4.33 27.12 28.36
C ALA A 72 -3.28 26.72 27.31
N ALA A 73 -2.63 27.69 26.69
CA ALA A 73 -1.55 27.44 25.72
C ALA A 73 -0.33 26.77 26.38
N ALA A 74 0.07 27.23 27.57
CA ALA A 74 1.15 26.60 28.32
C ALA A 74 0.80 25.15 28.73
N LYS A 75 -0.46 24.89 29.11
CA LYS A 75 -0.92 23.54 29.44
C LYS A 75 -0.94 22.61 28.23
N ALA A 76 -1.37 23.11 27.06
CA ALA A 76 -1.38 22.34 25.82
C ALA A 76 0.04 22.02 25.32
N ALA A 77 0.96 22.98 25.42
CA ALA A 77 2.37 22.76 25.08
C ALA A 77 3.02 21.70 25.99
N ALA A 78 2.77 21.78 27.31
CA ALA A 78 3.26 20.78 28.26
C ALA A 78 2.69 19.38 27.99
N GLN A 79 1.40 19.27 27.61
CA GLN A 79 0.78 18.00 27.26
C GLN A 79 1.34 17.42 25.95
N ALA A 80 1.65 18.27 24.96
CA ALA A 80 2.26 17.83 23.71
C ALA A 80 3.69 17.32 23.92
N GLU A 81 4.48 18.00 24.76
CA GLU A 81 5.82 17.54 25.14
C GLU A 81 5.78 16.21 25.91
N GLU A 82 4.81 16.05 26.83
CA GLU A 82 4.60 14.80 27.56
C GLU A 82 4.19 13.65 26.63
N GLU A 83 3.36 13.90 25.62
CA GLU A 83 2.94 12.89 24.64
C GLU A 83 4.11 12.46 23.72
N VAL A 84 4.94 13.41 23.30
CA VAL A 84 6.15 13.13 22.51
C VAL A 84 7.16 12.32 23.34
N ALA A 85 7.35 12.68 24.62
CA ALA A 85 8.20 11.94 25.53
C ALA A 85 7.67 10.51 25.81
N ALA A 86 6.34 10.35 25.95
CA ALA A 86 5.71 9.04 26.14
C ALA A 86 5.88 8.13 24.92
N LYS A 87 5.71 8.66 23.69
CA LYS A 87 5.94 7.94 22.44
C LYS A 87 7.41 7.52 22.28
N ALA A 88 8.35 8.41 22.62
CA ALA A 88 9.78 8.08 22.60
C ALA A 88 10.13 6.96 23.61
N LYS A 89 9.54 7.00 24.81
CA LYS A 89 9.74 5.96 25.83
C LYS A 89 9.14 4.61 25.44
N ALA A 90 7.98 4.60 24.77
CA ALA A 90 7.36 3.40 24.22
C ALA A 90 8.20 2.77 23.11
N ALA A 91 8.72 3.57 22.18
CA ALA A 91 9.62 3.11 21.12
C ALA A 91 10.93 2.53 21.68
N ALA A 92 11.51 3.17 22.72
CA ALA A 92 12.69 2.65 23.41
C ALA A 92 12.41 1.31 24.12
N ALA A 93 11.26 1.17 24.76
CA ALA A 93 10.84 -0.07 25.42
C ALA A 93 10.65 -1.23 24.41
N TYR A 94 10.06 -0.95 23.24
CA TYR A 94 9.89 -1.92 22.16
C TYR A 94 11.25 -2.42 21.63
N ASN A 95 12.18 -1.49 21.36
CA ASN A 95 13.51 -1.84 20.87
C ASN A 95 14.34 -2.61 21.93
N ALA A 96 14.18 -2.29 23.22
CA ALA A 96 14.79 -3.05 24.32
C ALA A 96 14.21 -4.47 24.46
N ALA A 97 12.91 -4.64 24.23
CA ALA A 97 12.25 -5.95 24.24
C ALA A 97 12.72 -6.84 23.09
N ILE A 98 12.91 -6.29 21.89
CA ILE A 98 13.48 -6.99 20.73
C ILE A 98 14.93 -7.46 21.04
N LYS A 99 15.77 -6.59 21.62
CA LYS A 99 17.15 -6.95 22.01
C LYS A 99 17.20 -8.04 23.09
N LYS A 100 16.29 -8.02 24.09
CA LYS A 100 16.19 -9.09 25.10
C LYS A 100 15.72 -10.43 24.52
N ARG A 101 14.87 -10.39 23.47
CA ARG A 101 14.36 -11.59 22.79
C ARG A 101 15.42 -12.27 21.90
N SER A 102 16.41 -11.51 21.43
CA SER A 102 17.57 -12.00 20.68
C SER A 102 18.60 -12.76 21.53
N TRP A 103 18.57 -12.66 22.86
CA TRP A 103 19.56 -13.28 23.76
C TRP A 103 19.02 -14.44 24.62
N LEU A 104 17.73 -14.77 24.53
CA LEU A 104 17.12 -15.87 25.30
C LEU A 104 16.67 -17.03 24.38
N ARG A 105 17.64 -17.86 23.97
CA ARG A 105 17.70 -19.32 24.23
C ARG A 105 18.65 -20.06 23.25
N PRO A 106 19.78 -20.58 23.74
CA PRO A 106 20.14 -21.97 23.55
C PRO A 106 19.29 -22.85 24.49
N PHE A 107 19.29 -24.17 24.27
CA PHE A 107 18.61 -25.24 25.02
C PHE A 107 17.21 -25.69 24.55
N GLY A 108 17.24 -26.77 23.75
CA GLY A 108 16.72 -28.08 24.18
C GLY A 108 15.20 -28.21 24.27
N ARG A 109 14.57 -28.63 23.16
CA ARG A 109 13.24 -29.27 23.20
C ARG A 109 13.32 -30.68 22.65
N LYS A 110 12.84 -31.63 23.46
CA LYS A 110 12.67 -33.05 23.15
C LYS A 110 11.87 -33.20 21.85
N LYS A 111 12.42 -33.98 20.91
CA LYS A 111 11.77 -34.33 19.64
C LYS A 111 10.52 -35.18 19.93
N GLN A 112 9.33 -34.69 19.60
CA GLN A 112 8.25 -35.57 19.18
C GLN A 112 8.43 -35.82 17.68
N PRO A 113 8.23 -37.06 17.18
CA PRO A 113 8.34 -37.34 15.76
C PRO A 113 7.13 -36.75 15.05
N VAL A 114 7.30 -35.54 14.51
CA VAL A 114 6.47 -35.10 13.40
C VAL A 114 6.93 -35.94 12.21
N ILE A 115 6.04 -36.77 11.67
CA ILE A 115 6.23 -37.41 10.38
C ILE A 115 6.17 -36.28 9.34
N ILE A 116 7.33 -35.71 9.05
CA ILE A 116 7.53 -34.84 7.90
C ILE A 116 7.52 -35.77 6.69
N PRO A 117 6.62 -35.61 5.70
CA PRO A 117 6.75 -36.35 4.46
C PRO A 117 8.15 -36.07 3.90
N SER A 118 8.92 -37.13 3.71
CA SER A 118 10.28 -37.07 3.20
C SER A 118 10.33 -36.19 1.95
N ARG A 119 11.16 -35.14 2.02
CA ARG A 119 11.52 -34.28 0.89
C ARG A 119 11.84 -35.17 -0.33
N PRO A 120 11.35 -34.88 -1.54
CA PRO A 120 11.75 -35.63 -2.72
C PRO A 120 13.27 -35.52 -2.83
N THR A 121 13.97 -36.65 -2.73
CA THR A 121 15.43 -36.77 -2.88
C THR A 121 15.86 -36.75 -4.34
N ASP A 122 14.92 -36.49 -5.25
CA ASP A 122 15.15 -36.47 -6.68
C ASP A 122 15.18 -35.01 -7.19
N PRO A 123 16.35 -34.50 -7.61
CA PRO A 123 16.48 -33.16 -8.15
C PRO A 123 15.66 -32.94 -9.43
N ASN A 124 15.14 -34.00 -10.09
CA ASN A 124 14.25 -33.85 -11.24
C ASN A 124 12.78 -33.58 -10.91
N LYS A 125 12.36 -33.63 -9.63
CA LYS A 125 10.97 -33.34 -9.22
C LYS A 125 10.70 -31.88 -8.82
N LEU A 126 11.73 -31.06 -8.58
CA LEU A 126 11.53 -29.61 -8.34
C LEU A 126 11.10 -28.86 -9.61
N ASN A 127 11.45 -29.43 -10.76
CA ASN A 127 11.20 -28.91 -12.10
C ASN A 127 9.68 -28.87 -12.39
N GLU A 128 8.95 -29.86 -11.86
CA GLU A 128 7.49 -29.96 -11.98
C GLU A 128 6.73 -28.97 -11.07
N THR A 129 7.37 -28.45 -10.01
CA THR A 129 6.73 -27.50 -9.08
C THR A 129 6.90 -26.04 -9.53
N LEU A 130 7.88 -25.75 -10.40
CA LEU A 130 8.18 -24.43 -10.96
C LEU A 130 7.90 -24.35 -12.48
N ASP A 131 6.83 -24.98 -12.95
CA ASP A 131 6.37 -24.97 -14.36
C ASP A 131 6.35 -23.57 -15.02
N PHE A 132 6.26 -22.50 -14.25
CA PHE A 132 6.22 -21.14 -14.79
C PHE A 132 7.59 -20.61 -15.26
N LEU A 133 8.70 -21.27 -14.92
CA LEU A 133 10.04 -20.97 -15.45
C LEU A 133 10.36 -21.75 -16.73
N ASN A 134 9.49 -22.68 -17.15
CA ASN A 134 9.70 -23.50 -18.33
C ASN A 134 9.32 -22.71 -19.60
N PRO A 135 10.26 -22.47 -20.55
CA PRO A 135 10.01 -21.64 -21.73
C PRO A 135 9.12 -22.30 -22.80
N ASN A 136 8.76 -23.57 -22.68
CA ASN A 136 7.89 -24.29 -23.63
C ASN A 136 6.53 -24.64 -23.00
N PRO A 137 5.48 -23.82 -23.19
CA PRO A 137 4.12 -24.28 -22.97
C PRO A 137 3.70 -25.24 -24.09
N GLU A 138 2.93 -26.28 -23.76
CA GLU A 138 2.34 -27.25 -24.70
C GLU A 138 1.68 -26.61 -25.95
N PRO A 139 1.64 -27.32 -27.09
CA PRO A 139 1.27 -26.74 -28.38
C PRO A 139 -0.20 -26.29 -28.41
N GLN A 140 -0.40 -24.99 -28.52
CA GLN A 140 -1.70 -24.38 -28.74
C GLN A 140 -2.23 -24.73 -30.14
N SER A 141 -3.52 -25.07 -30.23
CA SER A 141 -4.24 -25.33 -31.47
C SER A 141 -4.15 -24.12 -32.41
N LYS A 142 -3.60 -24.35 -33.60
CA LYS A 142 -3.65 -23.41 -34.73
C LYS A 142 -5.09 -23.38 -35.23
N ASP A 143 -5.74 -22.21 -35.17
CA ASP A 143 -6.70 -21.69 -36.17
C ASP A 143 -7.58 -20.58 -35.58
N PHE A 144 -7.00 -19.39 -35.40
CA PHE A 144 -7.76 -18.15 -35.35
C PHE A 144 -6.92 -17.01 -35.94
N LYS A 145 -7.36 -16.44 -37.07
CA LYS A 145 -6.76 -15.23 -37.68
C LYS A 145 -7.74 -14.07 -37.54
N HIS A 146 -7.40 -13.08 -36.72
CA HIS A 146 -8.14 -11.82 -36.65
C HIS A 146 -7.74 -10.93 -37.84
N PRO A 147 -8.67 -10.38 -38.63
CA PRO A 147 -8.31 -9.42 -39.66
C PRO A 147 -8.05 -8.06 -38.98
N LYS A 148 -6.89 -7.45 -39.27
CA LYS A 148 -6.48 -6.07 -38.91
C LYS A 148 -5.93 -5.82 -37.49
N ALA A 149 -5.01 -6.65 -37.02
CA ALA A 149 -4.02 -6.22 -36.03
C ALA A 149 -2.64 -6.25 -36.69
N ASN A 150 -2.01 -5.09 -36.88
CA ASN A 150 -0.62 -5.04 -37.34
C ASN A 150 0.26 -5.39 -36.13
N ASP A 151 0.68 -6.66 -36.06
CA ASP A 151 1.62 -7.19 -35.06
C ASP A 151 3.01 -6.54 -35.20
N SER A 152 3.20 -5.33 -34.69
CA SER A 152 4.50 -4.67 -34.58
C SER A 152 5.46 -5.35 -33.60
N TYR A 153 5.01 -6.41 -32.91
CA TYR A 153 5.83 -7.20 -31.99
C TYR A 153 6.64 -8.33 -32.65
N ARG A 154 6.31 -8.72 -33.89
CA ARG A 154 7.02 -9.82 -34.59
C ARG A 154 8.29 -9.39 -35.33
N GLU A 155 8.56 -8.09 -35.45
CA GLU A 155 9.79 -7.58 -36.06
C GLU A 155 10.96 -7.45 -35.07
N LEU A 156 10.71 -7.54 -33.76
CA LEU A 156 11.74 -7.41 -32.72
C LEU A 156 12.40 -8.74 -32.32
N ILE A 157 12.04 -9.85 -32.95
CA ILE A 157 12.66 -11.16 -32.69
C ILE A 157 12.90 -11.88 -34.02
N LYS A 158 14.03 -11.61 -34.66
CA LYS A 158 14.69 -12.61 -35.52
C LYS A 158 15.71 -13.35 -34.66
N PRO A 159 15.56 -14.66 -34.41
CA PRO A 159 16.63 -15.46 -33.81
C PRO A 159 17.53 -15.95 -34.94
N GLY A 160 18.82 -15.64 -34.87
CA GLY A 160 19.76 -16.07 -35.91
C GLY A 160 21.20 -15.67 -35.68
N ALA A 161 21.75 -16.02 -34.51
CA ALA A 161 23.15 -16.37 -34.25
C ALA A 161 23.47 -16.10 -32.77
N ALA A 162 23.87 -17.14 -32.06
CA ALA A 162 24.51 -17.18 -30.74
C ALA A 162 24.61 -15.83 -29.98
N MET A 163 23.61 -15.50 -29.18
CA MET A 163 23.74 -14.42 -28.20
C MET A 163 24.49 -14.97 -26.98
N SER A 164 25.78 -14.67 -26.90
CA SER A 164 26.42 -14.49 -25.60
C SER A 164 25.65 -13.39 -24.87
N GLU A 165 25.11 -13.67 -23.69
CA GLU A 165 24.31 -12.72 -22.91
C GLU A 165 25.13 -11.47 -22.53
N ALA A 166 25.15 -10.47 -23.41
CA ALA A 166 25.58 -9.12 -23.09
C ALA A 166 24.37 -8.39 -22.49
N ILE A 167 24.52 -7.93 -21.25
CA ILE A 167 23.60 -6.96 -20.64
C ILE A 167 23.53 -5.78 -21.61
N PRO A 168 22.33 -5.36 -22.09
CA PRO A 168 22.23 -4.19 -22.96
C PRO A 168 22.89 -3.01 -22.25
N ASP A 169 23.75 -2.30 -22.98
CA ASP A 169 24.52 -1.18 -22.44
C ASP A 169 23.54 -0.19 -21.77
N LEU A 170 23.89 0.28 -20.58
CA LEU A 170 23.02 1.18 -19.80
C LEU A 170 22.69 2.43 -20.62
N ASP A 171 23.64 2.87 -21.44
CA ASP A 171 23.49 3.99 -22.36
C ASP A 171 22.45 3.72 -23.46
N ASP A 172 22.31 2.47 -23.94
CA ASP A 172 21.31 2.10 -24.94
C ASP A 172 19.89 2.09 -24.34
N LEU A 173 19.73 1.61 -23.10
CA LEU A 173 18.44 1.65 -22.40
C LEU A 173 18.01 3.08 -22.11
N ASP A 174 18.92 3.93 -21.65
CA ASP A 174 18.64 5.35 -21.40
C ASP A 174 18.34 6.11 -22.69
N ARG A 175 19.01 5.75 -23.79
CA ARG A 175 18.69 6.27 -25.11
C ARG A 175 17.28 5.88 -25.54
N ILE A 176 16.91 4.60 -25.45
CA ILE A 176 15.56 4.11 -25.79
C ILE A 176 14.52 4.81 -24.91
N PHE A 177 14.75 4.85 -23.59
CA PHE A 177 13.87 5.51 -22.64
C PHE A 177 13.65 6.99 -23.02
N SER A 178 14.73 7.70 -23.32
CA SER A 178 14.68 9.11 -23.75
C SER A 178 13.92 9.31 -25.06
N VAL A 179 14.12 8.43 -26.04
CA VAL A 179 13.39 8.46 -27.32
C VAL A 179 11.89 8.24 -27.10
N MET A 180 11.53 7.24 -26.29
CA MET A 180 10.14 6.91 -25.97
C MET A 180 9.44 8.06 -25.24
N LEU A 181 10.11 8.71 -24.27
CA LEU A 181 9.57 9.89 -23.60
C LEU A 181 9.31 11.04 -24.55
N LYS A 182 10.28 11.38 -25.41
CA LYS A 182 10.13 12.46 -26.40
C LYS A 182 9.05 12.16 -27.43
N ALA A 183 8.85 10.88 -27.77
CA ALA A 183 7.78 10.44 -28.66
C ALA A 183 6.38 10.48 -28.01
N GLY A 184 6.27 10.84 -26.73
CA GLY A 184 4.99 10.88 -26.02
C GLY A 184 4.43 9.51 -25.69
N ALA A 185 5.29 8.49 -25.52
CA ALA A 185 4.87 7.12 -25.20
C ALA A 185 4.24 6.97 -23.80
N ILE A 186 4.34 8.00 -22.95
CA ILE A 186 3.74 8.03 -21.62
C ILE A 186 2.61 9.03 -21.58
N THR A 187 1.46 8.56 -21.10
CA THR A 187 0.31 9.40 -20.76
C THR A 187 -0.07 9.17 -19.30
N GLY A 188 -0.57 10.21 -18.65
CA GLY A 188 -1.07 10.11 -17.29
C GLY A 188 -2.41 9.37 -17.23
N LYS A 189 -2.57 8.47 -16.26
CA LYS A 189 -3.89 7.91 -15.93
C LYS A 189 -4.69 8.96 -15.14
N THR A 190 -5.95 9.17 -15.50
CA THR A 190 -6.88 10.01 -14.72
C THR A 190 -7.40 9.30 -13.48
N HIS A 191 -7.56 7.98 -13.57
CA HIS A 191 -7.99 7.11 -12.48
C HIS A 191 -7.04 5.93 -12.34
N LEU A 192 -6.75 5.56 -11.09
CA LEU A 192 -5.87 4.41 -10.79
C LEU A 192 -6.54 3.09 -11.20
N VAL A 193 -7.82 2.96 -10.84
CA VAL A 193 -8.62 1.74 -10.96
C VAL A 193 -9.70 1.89 -12.02
N THR A 194 -10.19 0.76 -12.54
CA THR A 194 -11.33 0.72 -13.47
C THR A 194 -12.64 1.12 -12.78
N ASN A 195 -13.69 1.41 -13.54
CA ASN A 195 -15.01 1.71 -12.96
C ASN A 195 -15.55 0.55 -12.11
N TYR A 196 -15.33 -0.70 -12.55
CA TYR A 196 -15.75 -1.89 -11.83
C TYR A 196 -15.00 -2.04 -10.50
N GLU A 197 -13.68 -1.88 -10.52
CA GLU A 197 -12.85 -1.84 -9.32
C GLU A 197 -13.26 -0.69 -8.38
N HIS A 198 -13.56 0.50 -8.92
CA HIS A 198 -14.01 1.63 -8.11
C HIS A 198 -15.30 1.33 -7.36
N LEU A 199 -16.29 0.74 -8.04
CA LEU A 199 -17.55 0.33 -7.42
C LEU A 199 -17.32 -0.66 -6.27
N TYR A 200 -16.42 -1.63 -6.47
CA TYR A 200 -16.10 -2.60 -5.43
C TYR A 200 -15.32 -1.98 -4.27
N LEU A 201 -14.39 -1.06 -4.56
CA LEU A 201 -13.63 -0.32 -3.55
C LEU A 201 -14.56 0.44 -2.59
N GLU A 202 -15.62 1.06 -3.09
CA GLU A 202 -16.62 1.74 -2.25
C GLU A 202 -17.34 0.75 -1.32
N LYS A 203 -17.63 -0.47 -1.79
CA LYS A 203 -18.19 -1.53 -0.94
C LYS A 203 -17.20 -2.00 0.12
N LEU A 204 -15.93 -2.20 -0.24
CA LEU A 204 -14.88 -2.55 0.71
C LEU A 204 -14.72 -1.47 1.80
N ARG A 205 -14.76 -0.19 1.43
CA ARG A 205 -14.72 0.95 2.37
C ARG A 205 -15.90 0.90 3.33
N LEU A 206 -17.11 0.67 2.82
CA LEU A 206 -18.31 0.53 3.64
C LEU A 206 -18.23 -0.66 4.61
N TRP A 207 -17.74 -1.81 4.15
CA TRP A 207 -17.73 -3.04 4.94
C TRP A 207 -16.58 -3.11 5.94
N PHE A 208 -15.41 -2.59 5.58
CA PHE A 208 -14.16 -2.85 6.31
C PHE A 208 -13.33 -1.60 6.59
N GLY A 209 -13.68 -0.42 6.07
CA GLY A 209 -12.86 0.79 6.18
C GLY A 209 -12.60 1.28 7.61
N SER A 210 -13.44 0.89 8.57
CA SER A 210 -13.22 1.17 10.00
C SER A 210 -12.11 0.31 10.62
N ARG A 211 -11.83 -0.87 10.05
CA ARG A 211 -10.89 -1.86 10.59
C ARG A 211 -9.68 -2.10 9.71
N CYS A 212 -9.80 -1.88 8.41
CA CYS A 212 -8.77 -2.15 7.41
C CYS A 212 -8.36 -0.89 6.66
N TYR A 213 -7.07 -0.78 6.35
CA TYR A 213 -6.62 -0.02 5.18
C TYR A 213 -6.87 -0.85 3.92
N ILE A 214 -7.23 -0.19 2.84
CA ILE A 214 -7.49 -0.82 1.54
C ILE A 214 -6.53 -0.20 0.55
N TYR A 215 -5.61 -1.01 0.03
CA TYR A 215 -4.66 -0.62 -1.01
C TYR A 215 -5.12 -1.19 -2.35
N CYS A 216 -5.04 -0.39 -3.41
CA CYS A 216 -5.40 -0.80 -4.76
C CYS A 216 -4.15 -1.15 -5.57
N GLN A 217 -4.26 -2.11 -6.49
CA GLN A 217 -3.21 -2.47 -7.46
C GLN A 217 -1.87 -2.77 -6.79
N VAL A 218 -1.90 -3.58 -5.72
CA VAL A 218 -0.71 -3.91 -4.95
C VAL A 218 0.11 -4.95 -5.70
N SER A 219 1.37 -4.63 -6.01
CA SER A 219 2.28 -5.60 -6.62
C SER A 219 2.49 -6.81 -5.70
N VAL A 220 2.43 -8.02 -6.25
CA VAL A 220 2.64 -9.27 -5.51
C VAL A 220 4.01 -9.28 -4.86
N GLY A 221 5.04 -8.80 -5.57
CA GLY A 221 6.40 -8.74 -5.03
C GLY A 221 6.59 -7.76 -3.86
N SER A 222 5.64 -6.83 -3.64
CA SER A 222 5.62 -5.99 -2.43
C SER A 222 4.93 -6.66 -1.23
N ALA A 223 4.10 -7.68 -1.48
CA ALA A 223 3.35 -8.39 -0.45
C ALA A 223 4.06 -9.67 0.04
N VAL A 224 5.02 -10.19 -0.72
CA VAL A 224 5.74 -11.44 -0.41
C VAL A 224 7.23 -11.20 -0.20
N GLN A 225 7.84 -12.05 0.62
CA GLN A 225 9.30 -12.09 0.76
C GLN A 225 9.85 -13.24 -0.08
N ILE A 226 10.81 -12.93 -0.94
CA ILE A 226 11.51 -13.94 -1.73
C ILE A 226 12.70 -14.45 -0.92
N ASN A 227 12.70 -15.74 -0.63
CA ASN A 227 13.77 -16.37 0.13
C ASN A 227 15.10 -16.31 -0.65
N ALA A 228 16.08 -15.59 -0.10
CA ALA A 228 17.40 -15.45 -0.70
C ALA A 228 18.26 -16.72 -0.56
N ASP A 229 17.90 -17.67 0.30
CA ASP A 229 18.74 -18.82 0.63
C ASP A 229 18.38 -20.10 -0.15
N VAL A 230 17.57 -19.97 -1.21
CA VAL A 230 17.23 -21.10 -2.08
C VAL A 230 18.46 -21.53 -2.90
N SER A 231 19.22 -22.50 -2.38
CA SER A 231 20.50 -22.98 -2.92
C SER A 231 20.47 -23.38 -4.40
N ASP A 232 19.29 -23.75 -4.90
CA ASP A 232 19.14 -24.42 -6.18
C ASP A 232 18.89 -23.43 -7.36
N LEU A 233 18.75 -22.13 -7.07
CA LEU A 233 18.51 -21.10 -8.09
C LEU A 233 19.73 -20.22 -8.31
N ASN A 234 20.12 -20.03 -9.57
CA ASN A 234 21.16 -19.07 -9.94
C ASN A 234 20.63 -17.61 -9.91
N MET A 235 21.54 -16.64 -9.96
CA MET A 235 21.20 -15.20 -9.88
C MET A 235 20.23 -14.74 -10.98
N PRO A 236 20.40 -15.12 -12.26
CA PRO A 236 19.43 -14.82 -13.31
C PRO A 236 18.02 -15.35 -13.02
N GLN A 237 17.88 -16.62 -12.62
CA GLN A 237 16.58 -17.23 -12.31
C GLN A 237 15.88 -16.53 -11.15
N ARG A 238 16.64 -16.14 -10.11
CA ARG A 238 16.13 -15.37 -8.98
C ARG A 238 15.61 -14.01 -9.40
N ARG A 239 16.37 -13.31 -10.27
CA ARG A 239 15.95 -12.01 -10.81
C ARG A 239 14.70 -12.15 -11.66
N THR A 240 14.63 -13.16 -12.52
CA THR A 240 13.45 -13.45 -13.35
C THR A 240 12.24 -13.75 -12.47
N PHE A 241 12.39 -14.58 -11.44
CA PHE A 241 11.31 -14.89 -10.50
C PHE A 241 10.80 -13.62 -9.80
N ALA A 242 11.71 -12.82 -9.23
CA ALA A 242 11.37 -11.56 -8.58
C ALA A 242 10.67 -10.58 -9.52
N GLN A 243 11.15 -10.46 -10.76
CA GLN A 243 10.52 -9.64 -11.79
C GLN A 243 9.12 -10.13 -12.14
N LYS A 244 8.91 -11.46 -12.24
CA LYS A 244 7.57 -12.03 -12.48
C LYS A 244 6.61 -11.73 -11.34
N CYS A 245 7.04 -11.85 -10.08
CA CYS A 245 6.24 -11.43 -8.93
C CYS A 245 5.94 -9.93 -8.96
N ASN A 246 6.94 -9.08 -9.26
CA ASN A 246 6.74 -7.63 -9.32
C ASN A 246 5.77 -7.19 -10.42
N ASN A 247 5.75 -7.92 -11.54
CA ASN A 247 4.88 -7.65 -12.68
C ASN A 247 3.44 -8.15 -12.50
N MET A 248 3.13 -8.87 -11.42
CA MET A 248 1.78 -9.23 -11.03
C MET A 248 1.28 -8.27 -9.95
N SER A 249 -0.02 -8.00 -9.95
CA SER A 249 -0.68 -7.20 -8.91
C SER A 249 -1.98 -7.87 -8.48
N PHE A 250 -2.33 -7.65 -7.22
CA PHE A 250 -3.67 -7.84 -6.66
C PHE A 250 -4.51 -6.59 -6.93
N ASP A 251 -5.80 -6.75 -7.21
CA ASP A 251 -6.71 -5.60 -7.32
C ASP A 251 -6.83 -4.85 -6.00
N PHE A 252 -7.02 -5.56 -4.89
CA PHE A 252 -7.01 -4.98 -3.56
C PHE A 252 -6.24 -5.81 -2.53
N MET A 253 -5.69 -5.13 -1.54
CA MET A 253 -5.14 -5.75 -0.33
C MET A 253 -5.72 -5.07 0.91
N LEU A 254 -6.28 -5.88 1.81
CA LEU A 254 -6.79 -5.43 3.10
C LEU A 254 -5.69 -5.58 4.14
N ILE A 255 -5.41 -4.49 4.86
CA ILE A 255 -4.41 -4.45 5.93
C ILE A 255 -5.10 -4.07 7.23
N ASP A 256 -4.89 -4.84 8.28
CA ASP A 256 -5.45 -4.54 9.60
C ASP A 256 -4.86 -3.24 10.15
N ARG A 257 -5.72 -2.28 10.50
CA ARG A 257 -5.28 -0.94 10.94
C ARG A 257 -4.56 -0.93 12.28
N ALA A 258 -4.74 -1.95 13.11
CA ALA A 258 -4.15 -2.00 14.45
C ALA A 258 -2.75 -2.64 14.44
N THR A 259 -2.50 -3.54 13.49
CA THR A 259 -1.29 -4.37 13.47
C THR A 259 -0.47 -4.25 12.20
N ASP A 260 -0.97 -3.55 11.19
CA ASP A 260 -0.40 -3.45 9.83
C ASP A 260 -0.19 -4.81 9.15
N ARG A 261 -0.89 -5.85 9.62
CA ARG A 261 -0.83 -7.20 9.04
C ARG A 261 -1.71 -7.30 7.81
N ILE A 262 -1.24 -8.05 6.83
CA ILE A 262 -2.05 -8.45 5.67
C ILE A 262 -3.21 -9.30 6.18
N VAL A 263 -4.44 -8.84 5.90
CA VAL A 263 -5.68 -9.56 6.20
C VAL A 263 -5.97 -10.54 5.08
N CYS A 264 -6.07 -10.03 3.85
CA CYS A 264 -6.26 -10.83 2.65
C CYS A 264 -5.96 -9.99 1.39
N ALA A 265 -5.67 -10.70 0.30
CA ALA A 265 -5.76 -10.18 -1.06
C ALA A 265 -7.18 -10.40 -1.62
N ILE A 266 -7.57 -9.55 -2.56
CA ILE A 266 -8.82 -9.65 -3.30
C ILE A 266 -8.52 -9.45 -4.78
N GLU A 267 -9.01 -10.36 -5.62
CA GLU A 267 -8.98 -10.27 -7.08
C GLU A 267 -10.41 -10.25 -7.62
N LEU A 268 -10.67 -9.39 -8.60
CA LEU A 268 -11.95 -9.28 -9.27
C LEU A 268 -11.97 -10.14 -10.54
N ASP A 269 -12.80 -11.17 -10.54
CA ASP A 269 -12.99 -12.05 -11.68
C ASP A 269 -13.95 -11.40 -12.67
N ASP A 270 -13.42 -10.79 -13.73
CA ASP A 270 -14.22 -10.29 -14.84
C ASP A 270 -14.66 -11.47 -15.76
N PRO A 271 -15.96 -11.78 -15.84
CA PRO A 271 -16.46 -12.89 -16.67
C PRO A 271 -16.22 -12.70 -18.18
N THR A 272 -15.85 -11.49 -18.63
CA THR A 272 -15.59 -11.21 -20.04
C THR A 272 -14.29 -11.81 -20.59
N HIS A 273 -13.46 -12.46 -19.77
CA HIS A 273 -12.13 -12.93 -20.20
C HIS A 273 -11.83 -14.39 -19.86
N GLN A 274 -12.45 -15.32 -20.60
CA GLN A 274 -12.10 -16.76 -20.59
C GLN A 274 -10.75 -17.08 -21.27
N ARG A 275 -9.85 -16.11 -21.45
CA ARG A 275 -8.56 -16.32 -22.11
C ARG A 275 -7.67 -17.23 -21.26
N ILE A 276 -7.05 -18.20 -21.91
CA ILE A 276 -6.17 -19.20 -21.27
C ILE A 276 -5.06 -18.52 -20.46
N GLU A 277 -4.53 -17.40 -20.96
CA GLU A 277 -3.48 -16.61 -20.30
C GLU A 277 -3.92 -16.02 -18.96
N ARG A 278 -5.18 -15.56 -18.84
CA ARG A 278 -5.71 -15.04 -17.57
C ARG A 278 -5.86 -16.15 -16.54
N LYS A 279 -6.44 -17.29 -16.94
CA LYS A 279 -6.50 -18.50 -16.10
C LYS A 279 -5.11 -18.94 -15.61
N LEU A 280 -4.09 -18.83 -16.46
CA LEU A 280 -2.72 -19.18 -16.08
C LEU A 280 -2.11 -18.16 -15.09
N ARG A 281 -2.42 -16.87 -15.25
CA ARG A 281 -2.04 -15.82 -14.29
C ARG A 281 -2.72 -16.05 -12.93
N ASP A 282 -4.02 -16.30 -12.91
CA ASP A 282 -4.79 -16.51 -11.68
C ASP A 282 -4.26 -17.73 -10.92
N ARG A 283 -4.04 -18.85 -11.62
CA ARG A 283 -3.41 -20.05 -11.03
C ARG A 283 -2.01 -19.77 -10.45
N ARG A 284 -1.23 -18.88 -11.06
CA ARG A 284 0.08 -18.49 -10.51
C ARG A 284 -0.09 -17.65 -9.25
N LEU A 285 -1.02 -16.70 -9.26
CA LEU A 285 -1.36 -15.87 -8.11
C LEU A 285 -1.77 -16.73 -6.92
N ASP A 286 -2.67 -17.69 -7.14
CA ASP A 286 -3.13 -18.66 -6.12
C ASP A 286 -1.97 -19.46 -5.52
N LYS A 287 -1.07 -19.97 -6.37
CA LYS A 287 0.11 -20.70 -5.91
C LYS A 287 0.99 -19.80 -5.03
N VAL A 288 1.26 -18.57 -5.44
CA VAL A 288 2.08 -17.64 -4.65
C VAL A 288 1.40 -17.31 -3.31
N CYS A 289 0.09 -17.00 -3.32
CA CYS A 289 -0.65 -16.71 -2.09
C CYS A 289 -0.66 -17.91 -1.13
N LYS A 290 -0.86 -19.12 -1.66
CA LYS A 290 -0.83 -20.35 -0.86
C LYS A 290 0.52 -20.56 -0.18
N GLU A 291 1.62 -20.45 -0.92
CA GLU A 291 2.98 -20.60 -0.36
C GLU A 291 3.34 -19.46 0.61
N ALA A 292 2.86 -18.25 0.36
CA ALA A 292 3.06 -17.09 1.21
C ALA A 292 2.11 -17.04 2.44
N ASN A 293 1.18 -17.99 2.56
CA ASN A 293 0.09 -17.98 3.55
C ASN A 293 -0.73 -16.67 3.54
N ILE A 294 -0.97 -16.11 2.36
CA ILE A 294 -1.83 -14.93 2.17
C ILE A 294 -3.21 -15.42 1.73
N PRO A 295 -4.27 -15.18 2.52
CA PRO A 295 -5.64 -15.48 2.09
C PRO A 295 -6.00 -14.66 0.86
N ILE A 296 -6.58 -15.29 -0.17
CA ILE A 296 -7.05 -14.62 -1.37
C ILE A 296 -8.54 -14.90 -1.59
N PHE A 297 -9.29 -13.85 -1.96
CA PHE A 297 -10.69 -13.97 -2.37
C PHE A 297 -10.85 -13.58 -3.83
N HIS A 298 -11.47 -14.48 -4.59
CA HIS A 298 -11.95 -14.22 -5.94
C HIS A 298 -13.40 -13.76 -5.92
N ILE A 299 -13.65 -12.60 -6.52
CA ILE A 299 -14.94 -11.91 -6.48
C ILE A 299 -15.50 -11.82 -7.89
N THR A 300 -16.64 -12.47 -8.12
CA THR A 300 -17.31 -12.47 -9.43
C THR A 300 -18.44 -11.43 -9.49
N ASN A 301 -18.88 -10.93 -8.33
CA ASN A 301 -20.01 -10.03 -8.22
C ASN A 301 -19.68 -8.89 -7.25
N VAL A 302 -19.96 -7.64 -7.64
CA VAL A 302 -19.69 -6.45 -6.83
C VAL A 302 -20.40 -6.43 -5.48
N TYR A 303 -21.46 -7.20 -5.30
CA TYR A 303 -22.18 -7.34 -4.04
C TYR A 303 -21.69 -8.49 -3.16
N GLN A 304 -20.78 -9.33 -3.67
CA GLN A 304 -20.17 -10.42 -2.91
C GLN A 304 -19.21 -9.84 -1.88
N LYS A 305 -19.61 -9.93 -0.61
CA LYS A 305 -18.76 -9.53 0.52
C LYS A 305 -17.77 -10.66 0.85
N PRO A 306 -16.46 -10.38 0.95
CA PRO A 306 -15.47 -11.34 1.42
C PRO A 306 -15.78 -11.77 2.86
N ASP A 307 -15.81 -13.08 3.11
CA ASP A 307 -16.07 -13.62 4.43
C ASP A 307 -14.77 -13.72 5.25
N LEU A 308 -14.40 -12.59 5.89
CA LEU A 308 -13.20 -12.51 6.71
C LEU A 308 -13.27 -13.36 7.99
N SER A 309 -14.46 -13.88 8.38
CA SER A 309 -14.59 -14.72 9.59
C SER A 309 -13.88 -16.06 9.45
N ARG A 310 -13.64 -16.50 8.22
CA ARG A 310 -12.93 -17.73 7.89
C ARG A 310 -11.42 -17.61 8.02
N ILE A 311 -10.91 -16.39 8.14
CA ILE A 311 -9.48 -16.14 8.28
C ILE A 311 -9.14 -16.12 9.76
N ARG A 312 -8.37 -17.11 10.20
CA ARG A 312 -7.79 -17.12 11.54
C ARG A 312 -6.52 -16.27 11.53
N PHE A 313 -6.51 -15.20 12.33
CA PHE A 313 -5.34 -14.33 12.57
C PHE A 313 -4.66 -14.66 13.90
#